data_AF-A0AAT9I3P3-F1
#
_entry.id   AF-A0AAT9I3P3-F1
#
_cell.length_a   1.000
_cell.length_b   1.000
_cell.length_c   1.000
_cell.angle_alpha   90.00
_cell.angle_beta   90.00
_cell.angle_gamma   90.00
#
_symmetry.space_group_name_H-M   'P 1'
#
loop_
_entity.id
_entity.type
_entity.pdbx_description
1 polymer ?
#
loop_
_entity_poly.entity_id
_entity_poly.type
_entity_poly.pdbx_seq_one_letter_code
_entity_poly.pdbx_strand_id
1 'polypeptide(L)'
;MKKTTFNQAFIKVFALIILCFTAFSFTTKFGLDSYEIYLNNKLILKQSVNQPLSLRVLQLDKANENDQLRITYKHCTLKGAGTDRNIVLKDEKGNTLKNWSFADATGSDLSMVISVKELLLLEKNNAHHDLSLHYTAKELPKEQLLASLHMK
;
A
#
# COMPACT_ATOMS: atom_id res chain seq x y z
N MET A 1 56.82 16.82 -35.93
CA MET A 1 55.52 16.28 -35.43
C MET A 1 55.76 15.49 -34.15
N LYS A 2 55.29 15.98 -32.99
CA LYS A 2 55.37 15.25 -31.72
C LYS A 2 54.35 14.11 -31.72
N LYS A 3 54.81 12.85 -31.69
CA LYS A 3 53.92 11.69 -31.49
C LYS A 3 53.59 11.61 -30.00
N THR A 4 52.39 12.04 -29.62
CA THR A 4 51.83 11.79 -28.30
C THR A 4 51.53 10.29 -28.18
N THR A 5 52.43 9.53 -27.58
CA THR A 5 52.15 8.15 -27.16
C THR A 5 51.25 8.20 -25.94
N PHE A 6 49.95 8.38 -26.17
CA PHE A 6 48.96 8.26 -25.11
C PHE A 6 49.03 6.82 -24.57
N ASN A 7 49.32 6.66 -23.28
CA ASN A 7 49.56 5.36 -22.66
C ASN A 7 48.32 4.47 -22.87
N GLN A 8 48.44 3.45 -23.73
CA GLN A 8 47.34 2.51 -24.04
C GLN A 8 46.78 1.83 -22.78
N ALA A 9 47.61 1.62 -21.76
CA ALA A 9 47.18 1.13 -20.46
C ALA A 9 46.15 2.07 -19.79
N PHE A 10 46.34 3.38 -19.92
CA PHE A 10 45.43 4.39 -19.38
C PHE A 10 44.09 4.39 -20.10
N ILE A 11 44.07 4.21 -21.44
CA ILE A 11 42.83 4.06 -22.21
C ILE A 11 42.04 2.83 -21.74
N LYS A 12 42.72 1.70 -21.55
CA LYS A 12 42.08 0.44 -21.14
C LYS A 12 41.46 0.55 -19.74
N VAL A 13 42.17 1.17 -18.80
CA VAL A 13 41.64 1.41 -17.45
C VAL A 13 40.44 2.35 -17.50
N PHE A 14 40.51 3.43 -18.26
CA PHE A 14 39.40 4.38 -18.37
C PHE A 14 38.17 3.76 -19.05
N ALA A 15 38.37 2.95 -20.09
CA ALA A 15 37.30 2.19 -20.75
C ALA A 15 36.64 1.18 -19.81
N LEU A 16 37.42 0.48 -18.97
CA LEU A 16 36.91 -0.45 -17.97
C LEU A 16 36.08 0.29 -16.90
N ILE A 17 36.54 1.45 -16.44
CA ILE A 17 35.82 2.28 -15.46
C ILE A 17 34.48 2.74 -16.04
N ILE A 18 34.46 3.27 -17.27
CA ILE A 18 33.23 3.69 -17.94
C ILE A 18 32.26 2.50 -18.09
N LEU A 19 32.77 1.33 -18.51
CA LEU A 19 31.95 0.12 -18.64
C LEU A 19 31.32 -0.30 -17.30
N CYS A 20 32.09 -0.29 -16.22
CA CYS A 20 31.58 -0.56 -14.88
C CYS A 20 30.50 0.45 -14.47
N PHE A 21 30.72 1.75 -14.66
CA PHE A 21 29.71 2.78 -14.34
C PHE A 21 28.41 2.59 -15.15
N THR A 22 28.49 2.21 -16.43
CA THR A 22 27.30 1.92 -17.24
C THR A 22 26.58 0.62 -16.85
N ALA A 23 27.30 -0.39 -16.35
CA ALA A 23 26.70 -1.64 -15.92
C ALA A 23 25.98 -1.53 -14.57
N PHE A 24 26.47 -0.67 -13.66
CA PHE A 24 25.90 -0.48 -12.33
C PHE A 24 24.91 0.70 -12.22
N SER A 25 24.64 1.45 -13.29
CA SER A 25 23.70 2.58 -13.26
C SER A 25 22.22 2.16 -13.30
N PHE A 26 21.93 0.88 -13.53
CA PHE A 26 20.58 0.35 -13.47
C PHE A 26 20.23 -0.02 -12.02
N THR A 27 19.66 0.93 -11.28
CA THR A 27 18.95 0.61 -10.05
C THR A 27 17.57 0.06 -10.44
N THR A 28 17.26 -1.18 -10.09
CA THR A 28 15.90 -1.68 -10.24
C THR A 28 15.02 -0.93 -9.25
N LYS A 29 14.26 0.04 -9.74
CA LYS A 29 13.20 0.69 -8.95
C LYS A 29 12.10 -0.34 -8.71
N PHE A 30 12.25 -1.17 -7.69
CA PHE A 30 11.11 -1.89 -7.14
C PHE A 30 10.13 -0.83 -6.66
N GLY A 31 8.95 -0.80 -7.30
CA GLY A 31 7.86 0.02 -6.81
C GLY A 31 7.44 -0.45 -5.42
N LEU A 32 6.63 0.37 -4.77
CA LEU A 32 6.10 0.08 -3.45
C LEU A 32 4.69 -0.45 -3.58
N ASP A 33 4.33 -1.34 -2.66
CA ASP A 33 2.94 -1.72 -2.45
C ASP A 33 2.12 -0.46 -2.21
N SER A 34 0.89 -0.46 -2.73
CA SER A 34 0.01 0.69 -2.66
C SER A 34 -1.42 0.27 -2.48
N TYR A 35 -2.23 1.18 -1.93
CA TYR A 35 -3.64 0.95 -1.77
C TYR A 35 -4.44 2.21 -2.06
N GLU A 36 -5.70 1.97 -2.38
CA GLU A 36 -6.70 2.99 -2.68
C GLU A 36 -7.98 2.65 -1.92
N ILE A 37 -8.59 3.66 -1.31
CA ILE A 37 -9.89 3.55 -0.63
C ILE A 37 -10.85 4.50 -1.31
N TYR A 38 -11.99 3.97 -1.69
CA TYR A 38 -13.07 4.70 -2.33
C TYR A 38 -14.31 4.65 -1.46
N LEU A 39 -15.04 5.77 -1.39
CA LEU A 39 -16.41 5.80 -0.92
C LEU A 39 -17.31 5.77 -2.16
N ASN A 40 -18.03 4.67 -2.33
CA ASN A 40 -18.68 4.27 -3.57
C ASN A 40 -17.67 4.23 -4.74
N ASN A 41 -17.70 5.26 -5.59
CA ASN A 41 -16.83 5.40 -6.76
C ASN A 41 -15.85 6.58 -6.61
N LYS A 42 -15.89 7.30 -5.49
CA LYS A 42 -15.03 8.47 -5.25
C LYS A 42 -13.79 8.04 -4.47
N LEU A 43 -12.61 8.27 -5.03
CA LEU A 43 -11.34 8.06 -4.34
C LEU A 43 -11.24 9.03 -3.16
N ILE A 44 -11.06 8.49 -1.94
CA ILE A 44 -10.92 9.28 -0.72
C ILE A 44 -9.54 9.12 -0.07
N LEU A 45 -8.83 8.04 -0.37
CA LEU A 45 -7.45 7.84 0.07
C LEU A 45 -6.66 7.04 -0.95
N LYS A 46 -5.40 7.43 -1.21
CA LYS A 46 -4.45 6.68 -2.03
C LYS A 46 -3.05 6.83 -1.45
N GLN A 47 -2.32 5.72 -1.30
CA GLN A 47 -1.04 5.73 -0.61
C GLN A 47 -0.12 4.60 -1.06
N SER A 48 1.19 4.86 -1.07
CA SER A 48 2.23 3.83 -1.08
C SER A 48 2.68 3.48 0.34
N VAL A 49 2.89 2.19 0.63
CA VAL A 49 3.09 1.66 1.99
C VAL A 49 4.22 2.31 2.79
N ASN A 50 5.33 2.71 2.14
CA ASN A 50 6.48 3.33 2.82
C ASN A 50 6.46 4.87 2.83
N GLN A 51 5.39 5.49 2.32
CA GLN A 51 5.22 6.93 2.50
C GLN A 51 4.75 7.21 3.93
N PRO A 52 5.24 8.30 4.56
CA PRO A 52 4.83 8.65 5.91
C PRO A 52 3.31 8.72 6.00
N LEU A 53 2.79 8.16 7.10
CA LEU A 53 1.40 8.16 7.60
C LEU A 53 0.86 9.60 7.81
N SER A 54 1.05 10.54 6.89
CA SER A 54 0.60 11.92 7.13
C SER A 54 -0.93 12.00 7.06
N LEU A 55 -1.55 12.26 8.21
CA LEU A 55 -2.95 12.74 8.37
C LEU A 55 -4.04 11.74 7.96
N ARG A 56 -3.84 10.47 8.33
CA ARG A 56 -4.55 9.30 7.81
C ARG A 56 -5.84 8.98 8.55
N VAL A 57 -6.80 9.89 8.45
CA VAL A 57 -8.12 9.73 9.07
C VAL A 57 -9.16 9.52 7.98
N LEU A 58 -9.78 8.35 7.97
CA LEU A 58 -10.91 8.06 7.09
C LEU A 58 -12.12 8.86 7.61
N GLN A 59 -12.44 9.96 6.95
CA GLN A 59 -13.59 10.79 7.28
C GLN A 59 -14.85 10.19 6.67
N LEU A 60 -15.66 9.53 7.50
CA LEU A 60 -16.96 8.97 7.14
C LEU A 60 -18.12 9.84 7.63
N ASP A 61 -17.83 11.05 8.13
CA ASP A 61 -18.80 12.00 8.71
C ASP A 61 -19.93 12.39 7.74
N LYS A 62 -19.67 12.32 6.44
CA LYS A 62 -20.65 12.61 5.37
C LYS A 62 -21.12 11.36 4.63
N ALA A 63 -20.67 10.18 5.03
CA ALA A 63 -21.03 8.94 4.38
C ALA A 63 -22.45 8.51 4.81
N ASN A 64 -23.22 7.98 3.86
CA ASN A 64 -24.54 7.42 4.12
C ASN A 64 -24.42 5.95 4.56
N GLU A 65 -25.38 5.46 5.32
CA GLU A 65 -25.46 4.03 5.65
C GLU A 65 -25.51 3.12 4.40
N ASN A 66 -26.10 3.61 3.30
CA ASN A 66 -26.18 2.85 2.05
C ASN A 66 -24.88 2.86 1.23
N ASP A 67 -23.87 3.62 1.66
CA ASP A 67 -22.60 3.70 0.95
C ASP A 67 -21.75 2.43 1.13
N GLN A 68 -20.83 2.26 0.19
CA GLN A 68 -19.86 1.17 0.18
C GLN A 68 -18.45 1.73 0.29
N LEU A 69 -17.66 1.17 1.21
CA LEU A 69 -16.24 1.41 1.28
C LEU A 69 -15.52 0.37 0.42
N ARG A 70 -14.89 0.80 -0.67
CA ARG A 70 -14.16 -0.08 -1.58
C ARG A 70 -12.67 0.11 -1.40
N ILE A 71 -11.98 -0.93 -0.97
CA ILE A 71 -10.54 -0.94 -0.72
C ILE A 71 -9.87 -1.77 -1.81
N THR A 72 -8.82 -1.23 -2.42
CA THR A 72 -7.98 -1.95 -3.38
C THR A 72 -6.55 -1.93 -2.88
N TYR A 73 -5.94 -3.11 -2.78
CA TYR A 73 -4.51 -3.25 -2.47
C TYR A 73 -3.77 -3.79 -3.69
N LYS A 74 -2.59 -3.25 -3.98
CA LYS A 74 -1.75 -3.63 -5.11
C LYS A 74 -0.35 -3.93 -4.59
N HIS A 75 0.05 -5.19 -4.73
CA HIS A 75 1.44 -5.60 -4.51
C HIS A 75 2.30 -5.19 -5.71
N CYS A 76 3.50 -4.67 -5.46
CA CYS A 76 4.40 -4.32 -6.54
C CYS A 76 5.16 -5.55 -7.08
N THR A 77 5.46 -6.52 -6.22
CA THR A 77 6.31 -7.68 -6.54
C THR A 77 5.52 -8.90 -6.99
N LEU A 78 4.21 -8.92 -6.75
CA LEU A 78 3.31 -10.03 -7.07
C LEU A 78 2.31 -9.61 -8.14
N LYS A 79 1.94 -10.55 -9.01
CA LYS A 79 0.81 -10.35 -9.93
C LYS A 79 -0.49 -10.48 -9.12
N GLY A 80 -1.22 -9.38 -8.96
CA GLY A 80 -2.53 -9.35 -8.29
C GLY A 80 -2.51 -8.67 -6.92
N ALA A 81 -3.55 -8.92 -6.13
CA ALA A 81 -3.73 -8.34 -4.80
C ALA A 81 -3.47 -9.33 -3.65
N GLY A 82 -2.83 -10.48 -3.91
CA GLY A 82 -2.52 -11.47 -2.88
C GLY A 82 -3.65 -12.49 -2.63
N THR A 83 -3.37 -13.43 -1.73
CA THR A 83 -4.23 -14.55 -1.32
C THR A 83 -4.57 -14.49 0.17
N ASP A 84 -5.67 -15.12 0.57
CA ASP A 84 -6.22 -15.06 1.94
C ASP A 84 -6.37 -13.61 2.44
N ARG A 85 -6.98 -12.77 1.60
CA ARG A 85 -7.07 -11.32 1.80
C ARG A 85 -8.10 -10.98 2.87
N ASN A 86 -7.73 -10.17 3.84
CA ASN A 86 -8.65 -9.67 4.85
C ASN A 86 -8.49 -8.18 5.11
N ILE A 87 -9.58 -7.58 5.54
CA ILE A 87 -9.58 -6.27 6.20
C ILE A 87 -9.94 -6.50 7.66
N VAL A 88 -9.13 -5.94 8.55
CA VAL A 88 -9.27 -6.12 10.00
C VAL A 88 -9.45 -4.76 10.65
N LEU A 89 -10.51 -4.62 11.45
CA LEU A 89 -10.73 -3.47 12.32
C LEU A 89 -10.13 -3.77 13.69
N LYS A 90 -9.28 -2.88 14.17
CA LYS A 90 -8.63 -2.99 15.48
C LYS A 90 -8.82 -1.76 16.34
N ASP A 91 -8.82 -1.97 17.65
CA ASP A 91 -8.70 -0.89 18.65
C ASP A 91 -7.23 -0.47 18.84
N GLU A 92 -7.00 0.53 19.70
CA GLU A 92 -5.67 1.06 20.02
C GLU A 92 -4.75 0.05 20.73
N LYS A 93 -5.34 -1.00 21.32
CA LYS A 93 -4.62 -2.08 22.02
C LYS A 93 -4.26 -3.22 21.07
N GLY A 94 -4.69 -3.16 19.82
CA GLY A 94 -4.47 -4.18 18.79
C GLY A 94 -5.47 -5.34 18.85
N ASN A 95 -6.53 -5.24 19.65
CA ASN A 95 -7.60 -6.24 19.66
C ASN A 95 -8.39 -6.16 18.37
N THR A 96 -8.73 -7.31 17.80
CA THR A 96 -9.55 -7.37 16.60
C THR A 96 -11.03 -7.24 16.96
N LEU A 97 -11.66 -6.17 16.47
CA LEU A 97 -13.09 -5.91 16.65
C LEU A 97 -13.92 -6.54 15.54
N LYS A 98 -13.37 -6.59 14.32
CA LYS A 98 -14.01 -7.20 13.15
C LYS A 98 -12.96 -7.67 12.15
N ASN A 99 -13.25 -8.79 11.50
CA ASN A 99 -12.48 -9.31 10.37
C ASN A 99 -13.43 -9.55 9.18
N TRP A 100 -13.10 -8.96 8.03
CA TRP A 100 -13.77 -9.20 6.75
C TRP A 100 -12.83 -9.99 5.85
N SER A 101 -13.21 -11.22 5.53
CA SER A 101 -12.47 -12.09 4.61
C SER A 101 -12.98 -11.93 3.19
N PHE A 102 -12.06 -11.88 2.23
CA PHE A 102 -12.33 -11.72 0.82
C PHE A 102 -11.71 -12.86 0.02
N ALA A 103 -12.35 -13.22 -1.09
CA ALA A 103 -11.80 -14.20 -2.02
C ALA A 103 -10.46 -13.73 -2.59
N ASP A 104 -9.62 -14.69 -2.98
CA ASP A 104 -8.38 -14.41 -3.68
C ASP A 104 -8.62 -13.59 -4.95
N ALA A 105 -7.69 -12.68 -5.24
CA ALA A 105 -7.79 -11.83 -6.41
C ALA A 105 -7.59 -12.64 -7.71
N THR A 106 -8.69 -13.05 -8.32
CA THR A 106 -8.70 -13.74 -9.62
C THR A 106 -9.24 -12.79 -10.69
N GLY A 107 -8.34 -12.19 -11.47
CA GLY A 107 -8.69 -11.27 -12.55
C GLY A 107 -8.39 -9.79 -12.26
N SER A 108 -9.14 -8.89 -12.90
CA SER A 108 -8.90 -7.44 -12.87
C SER A 108 -9.56 -6.72 -11.70
N ASP A 109 -10.57 -7.32 -11.08
CA ASP A 109 -11.22 -6.74 -9.90
C ASP A 109 -10.48 -7.16 -8.63
N LEU A 110 -9.74 -6.21 -8.07
CA LEU A 110 -8.96 -6.39 -6.85
C LEU A 110 -9.71 -5.88 -5.61
N SER A 111 -10.95 -5.44 -5.79
CA SER A 111 -11.63 -4.67 -4.77
C SER A 111 -12.22 -5.50 -3.64
N MET A 112 -12.11 -4.96 -2.44
CA MET A 112 -12.66 -5.47 -1.19
C MET A 112 -13.70 -4.47 -0.71
N VAL A 113 -14.96 -4.89 -0.65
CA VAL A 113 -16.10 -4.01 -0.38
C VAL A 113 -16.63 -4.25 1.03
N ILE A 114 -16.72 -3.18 1.82
CA ILE A 114 -17.27 -3.18 3.18
C ILE A 114 -18.48 -2.24 3.20
N SER A 115 -19.54 -2.63 3.90
CA SER A 115 -20.70 -1.77 4.11
C SER A 115 -20.34 -0.62 5.06
N VAL A 116 -20.64 0.63 4.65
CA VAL A 116 -20.43 1.78 5.54
C VAL A 116 -21.34 1.71 6.76
N LYS A 117 -22.59 1.25 6.62
CA LYS A 117 -23.50 1.02 7.76
C LYS A 117 -22.89 0.16 8.85
N GLU A 118 -22.27 -0.97 8.46
CA GLU A 118 -21.62 -1.86 9.41
C GLU A 118 -20.45 -1.15 10.12
N LEU A 119 -19.64 -0.42 9.35
CA LEU A 119 -18.49 0.31 9.87
C LEU A 119 -18.91 1.41 10.86
N LEU A 120 -19.95 2.18 10.53
CA LEU A 120 -20.52 3.21 11.41
C LEU A 120 -21.10 2.61 12.70
N LEU A 121 -21.74 1.43 12.63
CA LEU A 121 -22.24 0.73 13.81
C LEU A 121 -21.09 0.27 14.72
N LEU A 122 -20.02 -0.28 14.14
CA LEU A 122 -18.82 -0.68 14.88
C LEU A 122 -18.13 0.52 15.53
N GLU A 123 -18.03 1.64 14.82
CA GLU A 123 -17.49 2.89 15.35
C GLU A 123 -18.32 3.39 16.55
N LYS A 124 -19.64 3.44 16.40
CA LYS A 124 -20.56 3.85 17.47
C LYS A 124 -20.48 2.94 18.70
N ASN A 125 -20.38 1.63 18.51
CA ASN A 125 -20.29 0.67 19.60
C ASN A 125 -18.95 0.73 20.35
N ASN A 126 -17.93 1.34 19.73
CA ASN A 126 -16.59 1.48 20.28
C ASN A 126 -16.19 2.95 20.40
N ALA A 127 -17.15 3.84 20.66
CA ALA A 127 -17.01 5.32 20.67
C ALA A 127 -15.90 5.90 21.58
N HIS A 128 -15.22 5.08 22.36
CA HIS A 128 -14.13 5.47 23.28
C HIS A 128 -12.77 4.90 22.87
N HIS A 129 -12.68 4.24 21.72
CA HIS A 129 -11.49 3.55 21.25
C HIS A 129 -11.03 4.11 19.90
N ASP A 130 -9.73 4.36 19.77
CA ASP A 130 -9.17 4.75 18.48
C ASP A 130 -9.16 3.52 17.56
N LEU A 131 -9.97 3.58 16.51
CA LEU A 131 -10.11 2.46 15.60
C LEU A 131 -9.20 2.59 14.39
N SER A 132 -8.72 1.46 13.89
CA SER A 132 -7.85 1.41 12.72
C SER A 132 -8.18 0.23 11.81
N LEU A 133 -8.15 0.48 10.51
CA LEU A 133 -8.30 -0.51 9.45
C LEU A 133 -6.93 -1.01 9.02
N HIS A 134 -6.78 -2.33 9.00
CA HIS A 134 -5.57 -3.03 8.61
C HIS A 134 -5.87 -3.99 7.47
N TYR A 135 -4.90 -4.16 6.58
CA TYR A 135 -4.92 -5.16 5.53
C TYR A 135 -4.03 -6.32 5.91
N THR A 136 -4.51 -7.54 5.69
CA THR A 136 -3.72 -8.75 5.81
C THR A 136 -3.90 -9.60 4.56
N ALA A 137 -2.82 -10.29 4.20
CA ALA A 137 -2.79 -11.28 3.13
C ALA A 137 -1.67 -12.27 3.44
N LYS A 138 -1.73 -13.46 2.86
CA LYS A 138 -0.73 -14.52 3.06
C LYS A 138 0.68 -14.07 2.67
N GLU A 139 0.79 -13.19 1.68
CA GLU A 139 2.07 -12.71 1.17
C GLU A 139 2.65 -11.54 1.99
N LEU A 140 1.89 -11.02 2.94
CA LEU A 140 2.36 -9.99 3.86
C LEU A 140 2.79 -10.63 5.19
N PRO A 141 4.09 -10.61 5.54
CA PRO A 141 4.56 -11.14 6.81
C PRO A 141 4.05 -10.35 8.02
N LYS A 142 3.65 -9.10 7.79
CA LYS A 142 3.05 -8.22 8.79
C LYS A 142 1.86 -7.51 8.16
N GLU A 143 0.81 -7.35 8.95
CA GLU A 143 -0.35 -6.55 8.56
C GLU A 143 0.03 -5.09 8.22
N GLN A 144 -0.75 -4.51 7.33
CA GLN A 144 -0.55 -3.16 6.84
C GLN A 144 -1.65 -2.23 7.32
N LEU A 145 -1.31 -1.24 8.14
CA LEU A 145 -2.23 -0.17 8.52
C LEU A 145 -2.65 0.63 7.28
N LEU A 146 -3.96 0.65 7.02
CA LEU A 146 -4.58 1.36 5.90
C LEU A 146 -5.07 2.75 6.29
N ALA A 147 -5.78 2.88 7.40
CA ALA A 147 -6.33 4.16 7.87
C ALA A 147 -6.75 4.07 9.34
N SER A 148 -6.72 5.19 10.05
CA SER A 148 -7.42 5.35 11.32
C SER A 148 -8.82 5.90 11.05
N LEU A 149 -9.79 5.57 11.90
CA LEU A 149 -11.13 6.15 11.89
C LEU A 149 -11.15 7.29 12.92
N HIS A 150 -11.67 8.46 12.55
CA HIS A 150 -11.80 9.55 13.51
C HIS A 150 -12.94 9.27 14.47
N MET A 151 -12.71 9.46 15.76
CA MET A 151 -13.81 9.64 16.70
C MET A 151 -14.27 11.09 16.66
N LYS A 152 -15.56 11.35 16.59
CA LYS A 152 -16.09 12.71 16.78
C LYS A 152 -16.46 12.93 18.24
#